data_AF-A0A0R1MLC2-F1
#
_entry.id   AF-A0A0R1MLC2-F1
#
_cell.length_a   1.000
_cell.length_b   1.000
_cell.length_c   1.000
_cell.angle_alpha   90.00
_cell.angle_beta   90.00
_cell.angle_gamma   90.00
#
_symmetry.space_group_name_H-M   'P 1'
#
loop_
_entity.id
_entity.type
_entity.pdbx_description
1 polymer ?
#
loop_
_entity_poly.entity_id
_entity_poly.type
_entity_poly.pdbx_seq_one_letter_code
_entity_poly.pdbx_strand_id
1 'polypeptide(L)'
;MPKTIRELANEFGVSKQAIRKKLDANFRANYVQTVPRNGVQTLVVSNSGYLLLKQHFGGNNQELGKETFTSNTGNISINTIELLNQQLLTKDNQIKEKDEQIKLMQKLLDQSQQLQLMAEKKIEKFEAIPSEKYSVDKNINANDIENKSLKSRWWHFWK
;
A
#
# COMPACT_ATOMS: atom_id res chain seq x y z
N MET A 1 -11.41 38.41 2.21
CA MET A 1 -11.66 39.26 1.02
C MET A 1 -11.22 38.50 -0.21
N PRO A 2 -12.03 38.38 -1.28
CA PRO A 2 -11.61 37.71 -2.52
C PRO A 2 -10.53 38.55 -3.22
N LYS A 3 -9.44 37.89 -3.68
CA LYS A 3 -8.27 38.55 -4.26
C LYS A 3 -8.10 38.17 -5.72
N THR A 4 -7.61 39.11 -6.54
CA THR A 4 -7.30 38.85 -7.95
C THR A 4 -5.98 38.09 -8.10
N ILE A 5 -5.80 37.36 -9.21
CA ILE A 5 -4.51 36.71 -9.53
C ILE A 5 -3.33 37.70 -9.49
N ARG A 6 -3.56 38.97 -9.85
CA ARG A 6 -2.54 40.02 -9.82
C ARG A 6 -2.10 40.34 -8.39
N GLU A 7 -3.06 40.52 -7.48
CA GLU A 7 -2.77 40.79 -6.07
C GLU A 7 -2.05 39.60 -5.43
N LEU A 8 -2.50 38.38 -5.73
CA LEU A 8 -1.85 37.15 -5.26
C LEU A 8 -0.41 37.02 -5.76
N ALA A 9 -0.16 37.36 -7.03
CA ALA A 9 1.18 37.33 -7.63
C ALA A 9 2.13 38.27 -6.89
N ASN A 10 1.68 39.49 -6.65
CA ASN A 10 2.45 40.50 -5.94
C ASN A 10 2.71 40.11 -4.49
N GLU A 11 1.71 39.54 -3.80
CA GLU A 11 1.81 39.15 -2.39
C GLU A 11 2.70 37.92 -2.18
N PHE A 12 2.62 36.93 -3.06
CA PHE A 12 3.43 35.71 -2.97
C PHE A 12 4.83 35.88 -3.59
N GLY A 13 5.12 37.00 -4.25
CA GLY A 13 6.40 37.21 -4.95
C GLY A 13 6.59 36.26 -6.14
N VAL A 14 5.49 35.78 -6.75
CA VAL A 14 5.54 34.83 -7.87
C VAL A 14 4.88 35.39 -9.12
N SER A 15 5.19 34.81 -10.28
CA SER A 15 4.59 35.24 -11.53
C SER A 15 3.09 34.89 -11.59
N LYS A 16 2.31 35.72 -12.29
CA LYS A 16 0.89 35.43 -12.58
C LYS A 16 0.69 34.08 -13.28
N GLN A 17 1.68 33.65 -14.07
CA GLN A 17 1.66 32.35 -14.73
C GLN A 17 1.83 31.20 -13.73
N ALA A 18 2.72 31.34 -12.74
CA ALA A 18 2.91 30.33 -11.71
C ALA A 18 1.62 30.08 -10.93
N ILE A 19 0.90 31.14 -10.57
CA ILE A 19 -0.42 31.02 -9.93
C ILE A 19 -1.40 30.32 -10.87
N ARG A 20 -1.52 30.77 -12.12
CA ARG A 20 -2.42 30.12 -13.11
C ARG A 20 -2.14 28.63 -13.31
N LYS A 21 -0.87 28.22 -13.27
CA LYS A 21 -0.47 26.81 -13.36
C LYS A 21 -0.99 25.96 -12.19
N LYS A 22 -1.26 26.58 -11.03
CA LYS A 22 -1.85 25.92 -9.86
C LYS A 22 -3.37 26.00 -9.80
N LEU A 23 -4.01 26.78 -10.68
CA LEU A 23 -5.46 26.83 -10.79
C LEU A 23 -5.95 25.67 -11.69
N ASP A 24 -5.95 24.47 -11.16
CA ASP A 24 -6.50 23.28 -11.83
C ASP A 24 -8.02 23.40 -12.00
N ALA A 25 -8.61 22.59 -12.90
CA ALA A 25 -10.06 22.59 -13.14
C ALA A 25 -10.87 22.41 -11.84
N ASN A 26 -10.44 21.49 -10.98
CA ASN A 26 -11.04 21.26 -9.67
C ASN A 26 -10.88 22.46 -8.72
N PHE A 27 -9.72 23.11 -8.74
CA PHE A 27 -9.48 24.30 -7.91
C PHE A 27 -10.37 25.47 -8.37
N ARG A 28 -10.54 25.63 -9.68
CA ARG A 28 -11.36 26.69 -10.27
C ARG A 28 -12.84 26.52 -9.94
N ALA A 29 -13.36 25.29 -10.00
CA ALA A 29 -14.75 25.01 -9.68
C ALA A 29 -15.10 25.36 -8.20
N ASN A 30 -14.16 25.13 -7.29
CA ASN A 30 -14.41 25.28 -5.85
C ASN A 30 -14.05 26.66 -5.29
N TYR A 31 -13.01 27.31 -5.83
CA TYR A 31 -12.38 28.45 -5.17
C TYR A 31 -12.19 29.69 -6.05
N VAL A 32 -12.65 29.64 -7.29
CA VAL A 32 -12.51 30.75 -8.24
C VAL A 32 -13.88 31.22 -8.66
N GLN A 33 -14.07 32.54 -8.63
CA GLN A 33 -15.33 33.18 -9.00
C GLN A 33 -15.05 34.32 -9.96
N THR A 34 -16.01 34.58 -10.83
CA THR A 34 -15.97 35.75 -11.70
C THR A 34 -16.86 36.82 -11.09
N VAL A 35 -16.27 37.95 -10.72
CA VAL A 35 -16.98 39.06 -10.09
C VAL A 35 -16.83 40.32 -10.96
N PRO A 36 -17.92 41.07 -11.23
CA PRO A 36 -17.82 42.35 -11.91
C PRO A 36 -17.13 43.36 -11.00
N ARG A 37 -15.96 43.85 -11.43
CA ARG A 37 -15.23 44.96 -10.81
C ARG A 37 -15.13 46.06 -11.85
N ASN A 38 -15.65 47.25 -11.53
CA ASN A 38 -15.61 48.42 -12.42
C ASN A 38 -16.16 48.13 -13.83
N GLY A 39 -17.27 47.39 -13.92
CA GLY A 39 -17.90 47.02 -15.19
C GLY A 39 -17.20 45.90 -15.97
N VAL A 40 -16.06 45.39 -15.51
CA VAL A 40 -15.31 44.30 -16.16
C VAL A 40 -15.37 43.03 -15.31
N GLN A 41 -15.71 41.91 -15.95
CA GLN A 41 -15.70 40.59 -15.31
C GLN A 41 -14.26 40.21 -14.95
N THR A 42 -13.97 40.15 -13.64
CA THR A 42 -12.64 39.86 -13.13
C THR A 42 -12.65 38.54 -12.35
N LEU A 43 -11.67 37.69 -12.65
CA LEU A 43 -11.50 36.41 -11.98
C LEU A 43 -10.80 36.61 -10.63
N VAL A 44 -11.49 36.23 -9.56
CA VAL A 44 -11.05 36.37 -8.17
C VAL A 44 -11.02 35.01 -7.49
N VAL A 45 -10.10 34.86 -6.55
CA VAL A 45 -9.94 33.66 -5.73
C VAL A 45 -10.56 33.92 -4.36
N SER A 46 -11.38 32.97 -3.91
CA SER A 46 -11.99 32.96 -2.58
C SER A 46 -10.95 32.89 -1.47
N ASN A 47 -11.33 33.28 -0.26
CA ASN A 47 -10.43 33.29 0.90
C ASN A 47 -9.83 31.91 1.21
N SER A 48 -10.63 30.85 1.05
CA SER A 48 -10.17 29.46 1.17
C SER A 48 -9.11 29.13 0.12
N GLY A 49 -9.35 29.42 -1.15
CA GLY A 49 -8.37 29.23 -2.23
C GLY A 49 -7.08 30.01 -2.00
N TYR A 50 -7.17 31.23 -1.46
CA TYR A 50 -5.99 32.01 -1.06
C TYR A 50 -5.12 31.27 -0.04
N LEU A 51 -5.70 30.66 1.00
CA LEU A 51 -4.93 29.93 2.02
C LEU A 51 -4.19 28.73 1.43
N LEU A 52 -4.83 27.97 0.54
CA LEU A 52 -4.19 26.85 -0.16
C LEU A 52 -3.02 27.33 -1.02
N LEU A 53 -3.20 28.42 -1.77
CA LEU A 53 -2.14 29.01 -2.58
C LEU A 53 -1.01 29.57 -1.69
N LYS A 54 -1.35 30.20 -0.56
CA LYS A 54 -0.39 30.71 0.41
C LYS A 54 0.46 29.60 1.01
N GLN A 55 -0.13 28.44 1.32
CA GLN A 55 0.64 27.28 1.78
C GLN A 55 1.63 26.78 0.72
N HIS A 56 1.20 26.75 -0.55
CA HIS A 56 2.05 26.29 -1.65
C HIS A 56 3.16 27.25 -2.06
N PHE A 57 2.90 28.56 -2.06
CA PHE A 57 3.85 29.57 -2.52
C PHE A 57 4.59 30.28 -1.37
N GLY A 58 3.99 30.35 -0.19
CA GLY A 58 4.54 31.00 1.00
C GLY A 58 5.52 30.16 1.82
N GLY A 59 5.85 28.94 1.36
CA GLY A 59 6.72 28.04 2.10
C GLY A 59 8.20 28.44 2.18
N ASN A 60 8.69 29.35 1.33
CA ASN A 60 10.15 29.49 1.14
C ASN A 60 10.73 30.92 1.12
N ASN A 61 9.94 32.00 1.20
CA ASN A 61 10.48 33.37 1.05
C ASN A 61 9.81 34.45 1.91
N GLN A 62 9.32 34.11 3.11
CA GLN A 62 9.03 35.15 4.10
C GLN A 62 9.93 34.97 5.30
N GLU A 63 10.89 35.87 5.37
CA GLU A 63 11.63 36.22 6.57
C GLU A 63 10.73 36.19 7.80
N LEU A 64 11.34 35.73 8.87
CA LEU A 64 10.97 35.75 10.27
C LEU A 64 10.39 37.13 10.72
N GLY A 65 9.17 37.44 10.28
CA GLY A 65 8.38 38.58 10.71
C GLY A 65 7.29 38.12 11.67
N LYS A 66 7.57 38.26 12.96
CA LYS A 66 6.61 38.10 14.07
C LYS A 66 5.30 38.86 13.79
N GLU A 67 4.27 38.17 13.33
CA GLU A 67 2.88 38.55 13.60
C GLU A 67 2.07 37.29 13.89
N THR A 68 2.02 36.96 15.18
CA THR A 68 1.02 36.06 15.77
C THR A 68 -0.38 36.62 15.50
N PHE A 69 -1.05 36.10 14.48
CA PHE A 69 -2.50 36.21 14.37
C PHE A 69 -3.14 35.25 15.36
N THR A 70 -3.33 35.73 16.59
CA THR A 70 -4.24 35.11 17.56
C THR A 70 -5.67 35.43 17.14
N SER A 71 -6.29 34.53 16.39
CA SER A 71 -7.74 34.56 16.18
C SER A 71 -8.29 33.14 16.26
N ASN A 72 -8.76 32.76 17.45
CA ASN A 72 -9.75 31.73 17.76
C ASN A 72 -9.79 30.49 16.82
N THR A 73 -8.61 29.96 16.48
CA THR A 73 -8.43 28.73 15.66
C THR A 73 -7.92 27.57 16.51
N GLY A 74 -7.67 27.80 17.82
CA GLY A 74 -7.13 26.80 18.74
C GLY A 74 -7.95 25.51 18.77
N ASN A 75 -9.28 25.59 18.85
CA ASN A 75 -10.14 24.40 18.96
C ASN A 75 -10.16 23.55 17.67
N ILE A 76 -10.28 24.18 16.49
CA ILE A 76 -10.27 23.46 15.20
C ILE A 76 -8.88 22.84 14.96
N SER A 77 -7.80 23.57 15.27
CA SER A 77 -6.44 23.06 15.11
C SER A 77 -6.16 21.85 16.01
N ILE A 78 -6.57 21.89 17.28
CA ILE A 78 -6.38 20.78 18.23
C ILE A 78 -7.17 19.55 17.78
N ASN A 79 -8.44 19.71 17.39
CA ASN A 79 -9.24 18.59 16.89
C ASN A 79 -8.68 17.99 15.60
N THR A 80 -8.14 18.82 14.70
CA THR A 80 -7.48 18.30 13.49
C THR A 80 -6.18 17.55 13.79
N ILE A 81 -5.40 18.02 14.77
CA ILE A 81 -4.17 17.34 15.21
C ILE A 81 -4.51 16.01 15.89
N GLU A 82 -5.53 15.98 16.73
CA GLU A 82 -6.00 14.76 17.39
C GLU A 82 -6.51 13.74 16.37
N LEU A 83 -7.33 14.18 15.40
CA LEU A 83 -7.79 13.32 14.30
C LEU A 83 -6.63 12.76 13.47
N LEU A 84 -5.64 13.59 13.16
CA LEU A 84 -4.42 13.16 12.46
C LEU A 84 -3.63 12.14 13.26
N ASN A 85 -3.48 12.35 14.57
CA ASN A 85 -2.81 11.39 15.46
C ASN A 85 -3.55 10.06 15.54
N GLN A 86 -4.89 10.08 15.64
CA GLN A 86 -5.70 8.86 15.58
C GLN A 86 -5.52 8.12 14.25
N GLN A 87 -5.50 8.86 13.13
CA GLN A 87 -5.21 8.29 11.81
C GLN A 87 -3.79 7.70 11.71
N LEU A 88 -2.80 8.32 12.34
CA LEU A 88 -1.44 7.79 12.40
C LEU A 88 -1.39 6.49 13.21
N LEU A 89 -1.98 6.47 14.40
CA LEU A 89 -2.04 5.27 15.25
C LEU A 89 -2.73 4.10 14.56
N THR A 90 -3.85 4.35 13.89
CA THR A 90 -4.56 3.31 13.12
C THR A 90 -3.72 2.79 11.96
N LYS A 91 -3.00 3.67 11.23
CA LYS A 91 -2.08 3.26 10.16
C LYS A 91 -0.89 2.46 10.69
N ASP A 92 -0.30 2.88 11.80
CA ASP A 92 0.82 2.18 12.43
C ASP A 92 0.41 0.76 12.87
N ASN A 93 -0.78 0.62 13.46
CA ASN A 93 -1.31 -0.70 13.82
C ASN A 93 -1.53 -1.57 12.57
N GLN A 94 -2.12 -1.02 11.51
CA GLN A 94 -2.30 -1.74 10.25
C GLN A 94 -0.97 -2.15 9.58
N ILE A 95 0.09 -1.36 9.76
CA ILE A 95 1.43 -1.69 9.27
C ILE A 95 1.99 -2.86 10.10
N LYS A 96 1.91 -2.79 11.43
CA LYS A 96 2.37 -3.88 12.31
C LYS A 96 1.67 -5.21 12.00
N GLU A 97 0.36 -5.20 11.83
CA GLU A 97 -0.40 -6.41 11.46
C GLU A 97 0.04 -6.98 10.12
N LYS A 98 0.29 -6.12 9.11
CA LYS A 98 0.80 -6.57 7.81
C LYS A 98 2.21 -7.13 7.91
N ASP A 99 3.08 -6.52 8.71
CA ASP A 99 4.43 -7.03 8.94
C ASP A 99 4.42 -8.40 9.62
N GLU A 100 3.51 -8.62 10.57
CA GLU A 100 3.30 -9.93 11.19
C GLU A 100 2.81 -10.98 10.18
N GLN A 101 1.85 -10.61 9.31
CA GLN A 101 1.39 -11.50 8.23
C GLN A 101 2.54 -11.85 7.27
N ILE A 102 3.36 -10.87 6.89
CA ILE A 102 4.53 -11.09 6.02
C ILE A 102 5.52 -12.06 6.69
N LYS A 103 5.80 -11.91 7.99
CA LYS A 103 6.67 -12.85 8.73
C LYS A 103 6.12 -14.27 8.73
N LEU A 104 4.80 -14.44 8.93
CA LEU A 104 4.16 -15.75 8.88
C LEU A 104 4.24 -16.37 7.48
N MET A 105 4.00 -15.58 6.43
CA MET A 105 4.11 -16.03 5.04
C MET A 105 5.55 -16.45 4.69
N GLN A 106 6.55 -15.67 5.10
CA GLN A 106 7.97 -16.02 4.92
C GLN A 106 8.30 -17.35 5.61
N LYS A 107 7.88 -17.53 6.86
CA LYS A 107 8.09 -18.79 7.59
C LYS A 107 7.43 -19.98 6.88
N LEU A 108 6.22 -19.82 6.36
CA LEU A 108 5.51 -20.88 5.64
C LEU A 108 6.19 -21.21 4.30
N LEU A 109 6.71 -20.21 3.60
CA LEU A 109 7.50 -20.38 2.39
C LEU A 109 8.81 -21.13 2.68
N ASP A 110 9.52 -20.78 3.75
CA ASP A 110 10.75 -21.48 4.15
C ASP A 110 10.46 -22.95 4.47
N GLN A 111 9.36 -23.23 5.17
CA GLN A 111 8.94 -24.60 5.46
C GLN A 111 8.61 -25.39 4.19
N SER A 112 7.91 -24.79 3.22
CA SER A 112 7.57 -25.48 1.97
C SER A 112 8.81 -25.76 1.12
N GLN A 113 9.76 -24.83 1.05
CA GLN A 113 11.04 -25.02 0.38
C GLN A 113 11.86 -26.15 1.02
N GLN A 114 11.93 -26.20 2.36
CA GLN A 114 12.62 -27.29 3.06
C GLN A 114 11.98 -28.65 2.78
N LEU A 115 10.64 -28.73 2.81
CA LEU A 115 9.91 -29.96 2.51
C LEU A 115 10.12 -30.42 1.07
N GLN A 116 10.14 -29.49 0.12
CA GLN A 116 10.42 -29.79 -1.28
C GLN A 116 11.83 -30.37 -1.45
N LEU A 117 12.86 -29.75 -0.86
CA LEU A 117 14.23 -30.27 -0.90
C LEU A 117 14.33 -31.65 -0.24
N MET A 118 13.61 -31.90 0.85
CA MET A 118 13.56 -33.22 1.48
C MET A 118 12.88 -34.27 0.59
N ALA A 119 11.82 -33.89 -0.13
CA ALA A 119 11.14 -34.76 -1.07
C ALA A 119 12.03 -35.11 -2.27
N GLU A 120 12.67 -34.12 -2.88
CA GLU A 120 13.61 -34.30 -3.99
C GLU A 120 14.76 -35.24 -3.61
N LYS A 121 15.39 -35.03 -2.45
CA LYS A 121 16.43 -35.93 -1.92
C LYS A 121 15.95 -37.36 -1.67
N LYS A 122 14.69 -37.55 -1.28
CA LYS A 122 14.12 -38.89 -1.10
C LYS A 122 13.91 -39.57 -2.45
N ILE A 123 13.36 -38.84 -3.43
CA ILE A 123 13.15 -39.33 -4.79
C ILE A 123 14.49 -39.76 -5.40
N GLU A 124 15.51 -38.90 -5.34
CA GLU A 124 16.86 -39.21 -5.83
C GLU A 124 17.43 -40.48 -5.17
N LYS A 125 17.26 -40.66 -3.86
CA LYS A 125 17.69 -41.88 -3.17
C LYS A 125 16.93 -43.12 -3.64
N PHE A 126 15.64 -43.02 -3.94
CA PHE A 126 14.86 -44.15 -4.46
C PHE A 126 15.23 -44.49 -5.90
N GLU A 127 15.49 -43.49 -6.74
CA GLU A 127 15.95 -43.67 -8.12
C GLU A 127 17.39 -44.21 -8.18
N ALA A 128 18.23 -43.84 -7.20
CA ALA A 128 19.61 -44.30 -7.10
C ALA A 128 19.77 -45.69 -6.48
N ILE A 129 18.70 -46.33 -5.96
CA ILE A 129 18.74 -47.74 -5.58
C ILE A 129 18.61 -48.55 -6.87
N PRO A 130 19.69 -49.18 -7.37
CA PRO A 130 19.59 -50.03 -8.55
C PRO A 130 18.77 -51.27 -8.17
N SER A 131 18.12 -51.86 -9.17
CA SER A 131 17.33 -53.09 -9.13
C SER A 131 18.15 -54.36 -8.74
N GLU A 132 19.01 -54.31 -7.73
CA GLU A 132 19.90 -55.40 -7.32
C GLU A 132 19.20 -56.46 -6.45
N LYS A 133 17.87 -56.47 -6.36
CA LYS A 133 17.13 -57.48 -5.59
C LYS A 133 16.15 -58.31 -6.42
N TYR A 134 16.46 -58.61 -7.68
CA TYR A 134 15.74 -59.65 -8.42
C TYR A 134 16.68 -60.44 -9.35
N SER A 135 17.70 -61.06 -8.77
CA SER A 135 18.37 -62.21 -9.37
C SER A 135 18.32 -63.35 -8.36
N VAL A 136 17.18 -64.03 -8.28
CA VAL A 136 17.08 -65.36 -7.69
C VAL A 136 16.77 -66.33 -8.83
N ASP A 137 17.64 -67.34 -8.90
CA ASP A 137 17.72 -68.40 -9.88
C ASP A 137 16.41 -69.17 -10.13
N LYS A 138 16.25 -69.50 -11.42
CA LYS A 138 15.72 -70.73 -12.04
C LYS A 138 14.62 -71.54 -11.34
N ASN A 139 13.57 -71.72 -12.15
CA ASN A 139 12.76 -72.93 -12.36
C ASN A 139 11.73 -73.30 -11.27
N ILE A 140 10.50 -72.81 -11.43
CA ILE A 140 9.32 -73.48 -10.88
C ILE A 140 8.23 -73.50 -11.95
N ASN A 141 7.80 -74.71 -12.31
CA ASN A 141 6.76 -75.02 -13.27
C ASN A 141 5.48 -74.22 -13.03
N ALA A 142 4.94 -73.67 -14.10
CA ALA A 142 3.60 -73.11 -14.14
C ALA A 142 2.60 -74.27 -13.96
N ASN A 143 2.03 -74.45 -12.77
CA ASN A 143 0.70 -75.06 -12.58
C ASN A 143 0.12 -75.01 -11.15
N ASP A 144 0.72 -74.35 -10.16
CA ASP A 144 0.14 -74.35 -8.79
C ASP A 144 0.22 -72.98 -8.09
N ILE A 145 -0.55 -71.98 -8.51
CA ILE A 145 -0.98 -70.88 -7.61
C ILE A 145 -2.40 -70.44 -8.01
N GLU A 146 -3.38 -71.32 -7.84
CA GLU A 146 -4.73 -70.86 -7.55
C GLU A 146 -4.77 -70.31 -6.11
N ASN A 147 -5.34 -69.11 -5.97
CA ASN A 147 -5.93 -68.60 -4.73
C ASN A 147 -5.02 -68.47 -3.48
N LYS A 148 -4.24 -67.38 -3.39
CA LYS A 148 -4.12 -66.63 -2.12
C LYS A 148 -3.46 -65.26 -2.26
N SER A 149 -4.15 -64.23 -1.77
CA SER A 149 -3.61 -63.04 -1.09
C SER A 149 -3.75 -61.64 -1.69
N LEU A 150 -4.56 -61.39 -2.72
CA LEU A 150 -4.75 -60.01 -3.23
C LEU A 150 -5.98 -59.23 -2.71
N LYS A 151 -6.75 -59.75 -1.73
CA LYS A 151 -7.99 -59.07 -1.28
C LYS A 151 -8.02 -58.49 0.14
N SER A 152 -6.97 -58.59 0.96
CA SER A 152 -7.13 -58.33 2.41
C SER A 152 -6.45 -57.09 3.00
N ARG A 153 -5.80 -56.21 2.22
CA ARG A 153 -4.94 -55.16 2.84
C ARG A 153 -5.25 -53.70 2.53
N TRP A 154 -6.30 -53.38 1.78
CA TRP A 154 -6.63 -51.98 1.48
C TRP A 154 -7.54 -51.28 2.51
N TRP A 155 -8.20 -52.01 3.44
CA TRP A 155 -9.21 -51.43 4.32
C TRP A 155 -8.75 -51.10 5.76
N HIS A 156 -7.46 -51.21 6.08
CA HIS A 156 -6.97 -50.97 7.45
C HIS A 156 -6.51 -49.54 7.74
N PHE A 157 -6.60 -48.62 6.77
CA PHE A 157 -6.08 -47.25 6.94
C PHE A 157 -7.13 -46.21 7.38
N TRP A 158 -8.40 -46.60 7.52
CA TRP A 158 -9.51 -45.69 7.86
C TRP A 158 -10.23 -46.15 9.14
N LYS A 159 -9.54 -46.14 10.29
CA LYS A 159 -10.19 -46.21 11.60
C LYS A 159 -9.47 -45.33 12.61
#